data_AF-A0A2V2XU06-F1
#
_entry.id   AF-A0A2V2XU06-F1
#
_cell.length_a   1.000
_cell.length_b   1.000
_cell.length_c   1.000
_cell.angle_alpha   90.00
_cell.angle_beta   90.00
_cell.angle_gamma   90.00
#
_symmetry.space_group_name_H-M   'P 1'
#
loop_
_entity.id
_entity.type
_entity.pdbx_description
1 polymer ?
#
loop_
_entity_poly.entity_id
_entity_poly.type
_entity_poly.pdbx_seq_one_letter_code
_entity_poly.pdbx_strand_id
1 'polypeptide(L)'
;MFWGWWVPYFIFILGPAGSGKTTLASGFGEWMVSNQLDVSIVNMDPAAESLPYTPDIDLRRFVNARDVMYKYNLGPNGALIASIDMSIGYIDAIK
;
A
#
# COMPACT_ATOMS: atom_id res chain seq x y z
N MET A 1 34.89 -9.87 8.34
CA MET A 1 33.88 -10.91 8.10
C MET A 1 32.62 -10.51 8.86
N PHE A 2 31.81 -9.63 8.27
CA PHE A 2 30.64 -9.04 8.92
C PHE A 2 29.40 -9.88 8.59
N TRP A 3 28.93 -10.65 9.57
CA TRP A 3 27.58 -11.21 9.55
C TRP A 3 26.66 -10.19 10.21
N GLY A 4 26.25 -9.18 9.44
CA GLY A 4 25.18 -8.27 9.82
C GLY A 4 23.84 -8.90 9.46
N TRP A 5 23.02 -9.21 10.46
CA TRP A 5 21.63 -9.58 10.23
C TRP A 5 20.93 -8.35 9.66
N TRP A 6 20.54 -8.40 8.38
CA TRP A 6 19.68 -7.38 7.79
C TRP A 6 18.31 -7.50 8.46
N VAL A 7 18.06 -6.64 9.43
CA VAL A 7 16.73 -6.52 10.05
C VAL A 7 15.97 -5.45 9.27
N PRO A 8 14.88 -5.81 8.56
CA PRO A 8 14.07 -4.81 7.86
C PRO A 8 13.37 -3.89 8.88
N TYR A 9 13.31 -2.60 8.56
CA TYR A 9 12.50 -1.64 9.30
C TYR A 9 11.14 -1.49 8.61
N PHE A 10 10.05 -1.60 9.37
CA PHE A 10 8.69 -1.40 8.86
C PHE A 10 8.19 -0.02 9.25
N ILE A 11 7.74 0.75 8.25
CA ILE A 11 7.22 2.10 8.46
C ILE A 11 5.79 2.15 7.94
N PHE A 12 4.84 2.36 8.84
CA PHE A 12 3.42 2.52 8.50
C PHE A 12 3.06 4.00 8.44
N ILE A 13 2.61 4.45 7.27
CA ILE A 13 2.15 5.83 7.07
C ILE A 13 0.63 5.87 7.27
N LEU A 14 0.21 6.39 8.42
CA LEU A 14 -1.20 6.49 8.82
C LEU A 14 -1.63 7.96 8.94
N GLY A 15 -2.93 8.20 8.80
CA GLY A 15 -3.51 9.55 8.85
C GLY A 15 -4.84 9.69 8.11
N PRO A 16 -5.61 10.76 8.37
CA PRO A 16 -6.90 10.97 7.74
C PRO A 16 -6.80 11.16 6.22
N ALA A 17 -7.93 11.06 5.52
CA ALA A 17 -7.99 11.35 4.08
C ALA A 17 -7.48 12.79 3.82
N GLY A 18 -6.67 12.96 2.77
CA GLY A 18 -6.08 14.26 2.43
C GLY A 18 -4.86 14.69 3.27
N SER A 19 -4.41 13.91 4.27
CA SER A 19 -3.25 14.27 5.10
C SER A 19 -1.88 14.16 4.41
N GLY A 20 -1.83 13.83 3.12
CA GLY A 20 -0.58 13.72 2.35
C GLY A 20 0.18 12.39 2.47
N LYS A 21 -0.45 11.31 2.97
CA LYS A 21 0.19 9.99 3.14
C LYS A 21 0.90 9.48 1.88
N THR A 22 0.20 9.51 0.75
CA THR A 22 0.72 9.05 -0.54
C THR A 22 1.88 9.91 -1.03
N THR A 23 1.78 11.22 -0.83
CA THR A 23 2.87 12.16 -1.15
C THR A 23 4.10 11.91 -0.27
N LEU A 24 3.89 11.68 1.03
CA LEU A 24 4.96 11.34 1.96
C LEU A 24 5.64 10.02 1.56
N ALA A 25 4.88 8.98 1.22
CA ALA A 25 5.43 7.71 0.77
C ALA A 25 6.33 7.87 -0.46
N SER A 26 5.89 8.69 -1.45
CA SER A 26 6.69 9.01 -2.64
C SER A 26 8.00 9.69 -2.29
N GLY A 27 7.93 10.86 -1.64
CA GLY A 27 9.11 11.68 -1.39
C GLY A 27 10.06 11.02 -0.41
N PHE A 28 9.55 10.29 0.58
CA PHE A 28 10.38 9.57 1.53
C PHE A 28 11.06 8.36 0.91
N GLY A 29 10.35 7.62 0.05
CA GLY A 29 10.94 6.52 -0.72
C GLY A 29 12.05 7.00 -1.66
N GLU A 30 11.79 8.06 -2.44
CA GLU A 30 12.79 8.69 -3.30
C GLU A 30 14.02 9.15 -2.51
N TRP A 31 13.79 9.77 -1.34
CA TRP A 31 14.86 10.19 -0.46
C TRP A 31 15.70 8.99 0.03
N MET A 32 15.08 7.88 0.44
CA MET A 32 15.81 6.68 0.84
C MET A 32 16.70 6.12 -0.27
N VAL A 33 16.14 5.99 -1.48
CA VAL A 33 16.89 5.53 -2.66
C VAL A 33 18.07 6.46 -2.96
N SER A 34 17.87 7.78 -2.88
CA SER A 34 18.94 8.76 -3.10
C SER A 34 20.07 8.68 -2.07
N ASN A 35 19.78 8.15 -0.88
CA ASN A 35 20.75 7.91 0.20
C ASN A 35 21.29 6.47 0.22
N GLN A 36 21.13 5.72 -0.89
CA GLN A 36 21.66 4.36 -1.05
C GLN A 36 21.07 3.36 -0.04
N LEU A 37 19.86 3.63 0.45
CA LEU A 37 19.11 2.68 1.28
C LEU A 37 18.27 1.78 0.38
N ASP A 38 18.22 0.49 0.74
CA ASP A 38 17.29 -0.46 0.14
C ASP A 38 15.89 -0.25 0.74
N VAL A 39 14.89 -0.06 -0.11
CA VAL A 39 13.53 0.27 0.29
C VAL A 39 12.54 -0.43 -0.63
N SER A 40 11.49 -0.98 -0.01
CA SER A 40 10.31 -1.46 -0.73
C SER A 40 9.08 -0.68 -0.28
N ILE A 41 8.27 -0.25 -1.25
CA ILE A 41 7.06 0.53 -1.04
C ILE A 41 5.84 -0.35 -1.32
N VAL A 42 4.96 -0.46 -0.32
CA VAL A 42 3.73 -1.24 -0.40
C VAL A 42 2.53 -0.30 -0.37
N ASN A 43 1.70 -0.32 -1.41
CA ASN A 43 0.39 0.34 -1.38
C ASN A 43 -0.66 -0.60 -0.78
N MET A 44 -1.15 -0.25 0.41
CA MET A 44 -2.24 -0.97 1.09
C MET A 44 -3.61 -0.29 0.94
N ASP A 45 -3.74 0.78 0.16
CA ASP A 45 -5.01 1.48 -0.04
C ASP A 45 -5.75 0.92 -1.28
N PRO A 46 -6.86 0.17 -1.11
CA PRO A 46 -7.63 -0.38 -2.22
C PRO A 46 -8.48 0.68 -2.93
N ALA A 47 -8.64 1.88 -2.36
CA ALA A 47 -9.41 2.98 -2.92
C ALA A 47 -8.53 4.07 -3.58
N ALA A 48 -7.20 3.92 -3.55
CA ALA A 48 -6.30 4.85 -4.22
C ALA A 48 -6.52 4.87 -5.73
N GLU A 49 -6.83 6.04 -6.29
CA GLU A 49 -7.08 6.19 -7.73
C GLU A 49 -5.78 6.23 -8.55
N SER A 50 -4.80 7.01 -8.09
CA SER A 50 -3.49 7.16 -8.71
C SER A 50 -2.39 7.25 -7.66
N LEU A 51 -1.21 6.75 -7.98
CA LEU A 51 -0.03 6.84 -7.12
C LEU A 51 1.06 7.65 -7.85
N PRO A 52 1.76 8.56 -7.16
CA PRO A 52 2.92 9.29 -7.69
C PRO A 52 4.22 8.46 -7.67
N TYR A 53 4.13 7.18 -7.29
CA TYR A 53 5.24 6.24 -7.26
C TYR A 53 4.79 4.88 -7.82
N THR A 54 5.75 4.02 -8.16
CA THR A 54 5.49 2.62 -8.52
C THR A 54 5.72 1.75 -7.29
N PRO A 55 4.67 1.24 -6.62
CA PRO A 55 4.84 0.32 -5.50
C PRO A 55 5.35 -1.06 -5.96
N ASP A 56 6.14 -1.72 -5.12
CA ASP A 56 6.56 -3.11 -5.34
C ASP A 56 5.38 -4.07 -5.15
N ILE A 57 4.55 -3.80 -4.14
CA ILE A 57 3.31 -4.52 -3.87
C ILE A 57 2.16 -3.52 -3.88
N ASP A 58 1.17 -3.76 -4.74
CA ASP A 58 -0.03 -2.94 -4.86
C ASP A 58 -1.27 -3.79 -4.58
N LEU A 59 -1.94 -3.50 -3.45
CA LEU A 59 -3.17 -4.19 -3.07
C LEU A 59 -4.25 -4.13 -4.17
N ARG A 60 -4.27 -3.07 -4.97
CA ARG A 60 -5.25 -2.87 -6.05
C ARG A 60 -5.17 -3.92 -7.15
N ARG A 61 -4.07 -4.66 -7.26
CA ARG A 61 -3.93 -5.80 -8.18
C ARG A 61 -4.77 -7.01 -7.75
N PHE A 62 -5.09 -7.10 -6.46
CA PHE A 62 -5.86 -8.20 -5.88
C PHE A 62 -7.30 -7.77 -5.58
N VAL A 63 -7.46 -6.58 -4.97
CA VAL A 63 -8.77 -6.04 -4.59
C VAL A 63 -8.81 -4.54 -4.84
N ASN A 64 -9.70 -4.11 -5.74
CA ASN A 64 -9.96 -2.71 -6.05
C ASN A 64 -11.30 -2.28 -5.43
N ALA A 65 -11.29 -1.24 -4.59
CA ALA A 65 -12.49 -0.82 -3.87
C ALA A 65 -13.59 -0.28 -4.78
N ARG A 66 -13.23 0.33 -5.93
CA ARG A 66 -14.21 0.80 -6.91
C ARG A 66 -14.94 -0.38 -7.55
N ASP A 67 -14.23 -1.45 -7.89
CA ASP A 67 -14.83 -2.66 -8.45
C ASP A 67 -15.73 -3.38 -7.43
N VAL A 68 -15.28 -3.47 -6.16
CA VAL A 68 -16.07 -4.01 -5.05
C VAL A 68 -17.35 -3.18 -4.84
N MET A 69 -17.26 -1.85 -4.91
CA MET A 69 -18.39 -0.94 -4.78
C MET A 69 -19.47 -1.25 -5.83
N TYR A 70 -19.08 -1.38 -7.10
CA TYR A 70 -20.02 -1.68 -8.19
C TYR A 70 -20.54 -3.13 -8.14
N LYS A 71 -19.67 -4.11 -7.88
CA LYS A 71 -20.03 -5.53 -7.88
C LYS A 71 -21.04 -5.89 -6.79
N TYR A 72 -20.91 -5.29 -5.61
CA TYR A 72 -21.75 -5.59 -4.46
C TYR A 72 -22.77 -4.49 -4.14
N ASN A 73 -22.89 -3.48 -5.00
CA ASN A 73 -23.78 -2.33 -4.81
C ASN A 73 -23.64 -1.67 -3.43
N LEU A 74 -22.38 -1.46 -3.00
CA LEU A 74 -22.04 -0.88 -1.71
C LEU A 74 -21.83 0.63 -1.84
N GLY A 75 -22.00 1.35 -0.73
CA GLY A 75 -21.49 2.73 -0.63
C GLY A 75 -19.96 2.76 -0.46
N PRO A 76 -19.30 3.92 -0.61
CA PRO A 76 -17.84 4.04 -0.59
C PRO A 76 -17.18 3.44 0.66
N ASN A 77 -17.73 3.72 1.84
CA ASN A 77 -17.18 3.19 3.10
C ASN A 77 -17.40 1.68 3.25
N GLY A 78 -18.57 1.18 2.80
CA GLY A 78 -18.86 -0.26 2.83
C GLY A 78 -17.96 -1.04 1.89
N ALA A 79 -17.73 -0.49 0.69
CA ALA A 79 -16.80 -1.06 -0.27
C ALA A 79 -15.36 -1.08 0.25
N LEU A 80 -14.92 -0.03 0.96
CA LEU A 80 -13.58 0.03 1.56
C LEU A 80 -13.38 -1.08 2.61
N ILE A 81 -14.33 -1.24 3.54
CA ILE A 81 -14.28 -2.29 4.58
C ILE A 81 -14.28 -3.68 3.94
N ALA A 82 -15.20 -3.93 2.99
CA ALA A 82 -15.29 -5.19 2.28
C ALA A 82 -14.00 -5.49 1.49
N SER A 83 -13.36 -4.47 0.92
CA SER A 83 -12.10 -4.63 0.17
C SER A 83 -10.95 -5.05 1.07
N ILE A 84 -10.86 -4.47 2.27
CA ILE A 84 -9.84 -4.86 3.25
C ILE A 84 -10.08 -6.30 3.72
N ASP A 85 -11.33 -6.70 3.98
CA ASP A 85 -11.66 -8.08 4.38
C ASP A 85 -11.32 -9.09 3.26
N MET A 86 -11.67 -8.77 2.02
CA MET A 86 -11.32 -9.59 0.84
C MET A 86 -9.82 -9.74 0.63
N SER A 87 -9.01 -8.75 1.05
CA SER A 87 -7.56 -8.81 0.86
C SER A 87 -6.89 -9.95 1.63
N ILE A 88 -7.50 -10.39 2.74
CA ILE A 88 -7.03 -11.51 3.56
C ILE A 88 -6.96 -12.79 2.71
N GLY A 89 -7.91 -12.98 1.78
CA GLY A 89 -7.93 -14.14 0.88
C GLY A 89 -6.76 -14.20 -0.12
N TYR A 90 -6.00 -13.11 -0.25
CA TYR A 90 -4.86 -13.02 -1.17
C TYR A 90 -3.50 -13.01 -0.47
N ILE A 91 -3.45 -13.17 0.86
CA ILE A 91 -2.19 -13.14 1.63
C ILE A 91 -1.13 -14.10 1.07
N ASP A 92 -1.54 -15.31 0.67
CA ASP A 92 -0.60 -16.30 0.12
C ASP A 92 -0.06 -15.93 -1.27
N ALA A 93 -0.78 -15.10 -2.01
CA ALA A 93 -0.37 -14.60 -3.32
C ALA A 93 0.51 -13.34 -3.23
N ILE A 94 0.62 -12.74 -2.04
CA ILE A 94 1.41 -11.53 -1.76
C ILE A 94 2.84 -11.90 -1.27
N LYS A 95 3.23 -13.18 -1.34
CA LYS A 95 4.55 -13.68 -0.93
C LYS A 95 5.68 -13.28 -1.87
#